data_AF-A0A3B9X608-F1
#
_entry.id   AF-A0A3B9X608-F1
#
_cell.length_a   1.000
_cell.length_b   1.000
_cell.length_c   1.000
_cell.angle_alpha   90.00
_cell.angle_beta   90.00
_cell.angle_gamma   90.00
#
_symmetry.space_group_name_H-M   'P 1'
#
loop_
_entity.id
_entity.type
_entity.pdbx_description
1 polymer ?
#
loop_
_entity_poly.entity_id
_entity_poly.type
_entity_poly.pdbx_seq_one_letter_code
_entity_poly.pdbx_strand_id
1 'polypeptide(L)' 'LIDVAVLGEEDEETGVPVVIHVEKLRVNQEEQSFVFTVDTLPISVGIDPFNKLVDRNPEDNVKNIVLVEN' A
#
# COMPACT_ATOMS: atom_id res chain seq x y z
N LEU A 1 3.49 5.85 -14.07
CA LEU A 1 3.49 6.00 -12.60
C LEU A 1 2.51 4.99 -12.05
N ILE A 2 2.79 4.41 -10.89
CA ILE A 2 1.98 3.38 -10.24
C ILE A 2 1.43 3.97 -8.95
N ASP A 3 0.19 3.62 -8.59
CA ASP A 3 -0.39 4.03 -7.31
C ASP A 3 0.29 3.25 -6.20
N VAL A 4 0.92 3.95 -5.26
CA VAL A 4 1.45 3.37 -4.03
C VAL A 4 0.63 3.93 -2.88
N ALA A 5 0.07 3.06 -2.04
CA ALA A 5 -0.77 3.48 -0.93
C ALA A 5 -0.31 2.90 0.40
N VAL A 6 -0.56 3.69 1.45
CA VAL A 6 -0.50 3.28 2.84
C VAL A 6 -1.94 3.13 3.32
N LEU A 7 -2.24 1.97 3.91
CA LEU A 7 -3.59 1.53 4.23
C LEU A 7 -3.71 1.28 5.75
N GLY A 8 -4.85 1.66 6.30
CA GLY A 8 -5.22 1.49 7.70
C GLY A 8 -6.10 0.27 7.92
N GLU A 9 -6.92 0.34 8.95
CA GLU A 9 -7.90 -0.70 9.27
C GLU A 9 -8.91 -0.89 8.13
N GLU A 10 -9.38 -2.12 8.01
CA GLU A 10 -10.48 -2.47 7.11
C GLU A 10 -11.81 -2.01 7.71
N ASP A 11 -12.64 -1.40 6.87
CA ASP A 11 -14.02 -1.10 7.22
C ASP A 11 -14.81 -2.41 7.38
N GLU A 12 -15.40 -2.64 8.55
CA GLU A 12 -16.06 -3.92 8.89
C GLU A 12 -17.27 -4.24 7.99
N GLU A 13 -17.92 -3.23 7.42
CA GLU A 13 -19.12 -3.41 6.59
C GLU A 13 -18.76 -3.72 5.13
N THR A 14 -17.74 -3.03 4.61
CA THR A 14 -17.36 -3.10 3.19
C THR A 14 -16.15 -3.99 2.92
N GLY A 15 -15.35 -4.30 3.94
CA GLY A 15 -14.06 -4.99 3.82
C GLY A 15 -13.00 -4.16 3.08
N VAL A 16 -13.23 -2.86 2.90
CA VAL A 16 -12.30 -1.98 2.18
C VAL A 16 -11.38 -1.28 3.20
N PRO A 17 -10.05 -1.35 3.03
CA PRO A 17 -9.13 -0.66 3.91
C PRO A 17 -9.23 0.87 3.78
N VAL A 18 -9.12 1.55 4.92
CA VAL A 18 -9.02 3.02 4.95
C VAL A 18 -7.73 3.44 4.26
N VAL A 19 -7.84 4.34 3.28
CA VAL A 19 -6.67 4.88 2.57
C VAL A 19 -6.07 6.02 3.38
N ILE A 20 -4.90 5.80 3.98
CA ILE A 20 -4.18 6.81 4.76
C ILE A 20 -3.40 7.75 3.84
N HIS A 21 -2.70 7.18 2.86
CA HIS A 21 -1.93 7.93 1.86
C HIS A 21 -2.01 7.23 0.51
N VAL A 22 -2.07 7.98 -0.58
CA VAL A 22 -1.93 7.43 -1.94
C VAL A 22 -1.18 8.40 -2.83
N GLU A 23 -0.17 7.90 -3.54
CA GLU A 23 0.68 8.70 -4.40
C GLU A 23 1.07 7.95 -5.67
N LYS A 24 1.17 8.69 -6.79
CA LYS A 24 1.65 8.15 -8.07
C LYS A 24 3.16 8.21 -8.13
N LEU A 25 3.81 7.07 -7.91
CA LEU A 25 5.26 6.98 -7.87
C LEU A 25 5.83 6.30 -9.13
N ARG A 26 7.09 6.62 -9.44
CA ARG A 26 7.85 5.91 -10.48
C ARG A 26 8.68 4.83 -9.79
N VAL A 27 8.34 3.57 -10.09
CA VAL A 27 9.14 2.39 -9.72
C VAL A 27 9.88 1.96 -10.97
N ASN A 28 11.20 2.07 -10.97
CA ASN A 28 12.06 1.75 -12.12
C ASN A 28 13.34 1.01 -11.74
N GLN A 29 13.44 0.60 -10.48
CA GLN A 29 14.51 -0.21 -9.93
C GLN A 29 13.88 -1.43 -9.26
N GLU A 30 14.62 -2.53 -9.22
CA GLU A 30 14.19 -3.75 -8.52
C GLU A 30 14.07 -3.51 -7.02
N GLU A 31 15.08 -2.87 -6.43
CA GLU A 31 15.06 -2.42 -5.04
C GLU A 31 15.00 -0.90 -4.99
N GLN A 32 13.92 -0.37 -4.40
CA GLN A 32 13.71 1.06 -4.24
C GLN A 32 12.95 1.31 -2.94
N SER A 33 13.38 2.32 -2.18
CA SER A 33 12.76 2.69 -0.91
C SER A 33 12.04 4.03 -1.01
N PHE A 34 10.87 4.12 -0.40
CA PHE A 34 10.10 5.34 -0.25
C PHE A 34 9.82 5.58 1.23
N VAL A 35 9.81 6.84 1.65
CA VAL A 35 9.55 7.23 3.05
C VAL A 35 8.32 8.11 3.05
N PHE A 36 7.35 7.74 3.88
CA PHE A 36 6.10 8.47 4.06
C PHE A 36 5.98 8.90 5.53
N THR A 37 5.44 10.09 5.76
CA THR A 37 5.00 10.53 7.08
C THR A 37 3.48 10.51 7.09
N VAL A 38 2.90 9.75 8.01
CA VAL A 38 1.45 9.57 8.16
C VAL A 38 1.01 9.99 9.55
N ASP A 39 -0.25 10.40 9.67
CA ASP A 39 -0.88 10.89 10.90
C ASP A 39 -1.60 9.78 11.70
N THR A 40 -1.75 8.61 11.09
CA THR A 40 -2.43 7.44 11.63
C THR A 40 -1.57 6.19 11.52
N LEU A 41 -1.82 5.20 12.37
CA LEU A 41 -1.07 3.95 12.38
C LEU A 41 -1.42 3.13 11.12
N PRO A 42 -0.44 2.79 10.27
CA PRO A 42 -0.70 1.98 9.09
C PRO A 42 -0.69 0.48 9.43
N ILE A 43 -1.50 -0.29 8.69
CA ILE A 43 -1.65 -1.75 8.84
C ILE A 43 -1.05 -2.48 7.65
N SER A 44 -1.22 -1.94 6.45
CA SER A 44 -0.71 -2.51 5.21
C SER A 44 -0.25 -1.43 4.24
N VAL A 45 0.54 -1.84 3.26
CA VAL A 45 1.01 -1.00 2.16
C VAL A 45 0.83 -1.76 0.86
N GLY A 46 0.60 -1.04 -0.24
CA GLY A 46 0.44 -1.69 -1.53
C GLY A 46 0.96 -0.89 -2.72
N ILE A 47 1.39 -1.63 -3.73
CA ILE A 47 1.74 -1.15 -5.07
C ILE A 47 0.61 -1.60 -5.99
N ASP A 48 -0.10 -0.65 -6.59
CA ASP A 48 -1.39 -0.86 -7.26
C ASP A 48 -2.45 -1.57 -6.39
N PRO A 49 -2.74 -1.07 -5.16
CA PRO A 49 -3.66 -1.74 -4.24
C PRO A 49 -5.12 -1.79 -4.73
N PHE A 50 -5.45 -1.04 -5.78
CA PHE A 50 -6.78 -0.99 -6.39
C PHE A 50 -6.88 -1.76 -7.70
N ASN A 51 -5.87 -2.56 -8.04
CA ASN A 51 -5.84 -3.44 -9.21
C ASN A 51 -6.16 -2.70 -10.52
N LYS A 52 -5.57 -1.52 -10.72
CA LYS A 52 -5.77 -0.71 -11.93
C LYS A 52 -4.90 -1.19 -13.09
N LEU A 53 -3.82 -1.92 -12.80
CA LEU A 53 -2.92 -2.48 -13.78
C LEU A 53 -3.42 -3.86 -14.23
N VAL A 54 -3.04 -4.23 -15.46
CA VAL A 54 -3.30 -5.57 -15.98
C VAL A 54 -2.27 -6.51 -15.37
N ASP A 55 -2.67 -7.15 -14.26
CA ASP A 55 -1.82 -8.08 -13.52
C ASP A 55 -2.47 -9.47 -13.40
N ARG A 56 -1.63 -10.50 -13.26
CA ARG A 56 -2.03 -11.92 -13.14
C ARG A 56 -2.18 -12.37 -11.69
N ASN A 57 -1.60 -11.68 -10.72
CA ASN A 57 -1.61 -12.07 -9.32
C ASN A 57 -1.90 -10.88 -8.39
N PRO A 58 -3.10 -10.27 -8.47
CA PRO A 58 -3.41 -9.03 -7.76
C PRO A 58 -3.33 -9.14 -6.22
N GLU A 59 -3.29 -10.36 -5.68
CA GLU A 59 -3.19 -10.60 -4.24
C GLU A 59 -1.81 -10.24 -3.66
N ASP A 60 -0.75 -10.15 -4.48
CA ASP A 60 0.59 -9.77 -4.00
C ASP A 60 0.86 -8.26 -4.00
N ASN A 61 -0.08 -7.47 -4.55
CA ASN A 61 0.00 -6.02 -4.62
C ASN A 61 0.01 -5.37 -3.22
N VAL A 62 -0.52 -6.04 -2.19
CA VAL A 62 -0.65 -5.51 -0.83
C VAL A 62 0.07 -6.41 0.17
N LYS A 63 0.82 -5.80 1.09
CA LYS A 63 1.47 -6.51 2.21
C LYS A 63 1.19 -5.85 3.55
N ASN A 64 0.98 -6.69 4.56
CA ASN A 64 0.89 -6.26 5.95
C ASN A 64 2.25 -5.78 6.46
N ILE A 65 2.21 -4.75 7.29
CA ILE A 65 3.39 -4.18 7.91
C ILE A 65 3.84 -5.10 9.05
N VAL A 66 5.15 -5.28 9.18
CA VAL A 66 5.77 -5.89 10.36
C VAL A 66 6.43 -4.77 11.15
N LEU A 67 6.00 -4.57 12.38
CA LEU A 67 6.66 -3.64 13.29
C LEU A 67 8.02 -4.23 13.64
N VAL A 68 9.08 -3.50 13.27
CA VAL A 68 10.44 -3.83 13.68
C VAL A 68 10.74 -2.95 14.89
N GLU A 69 10.86 -3.56 16.07
CA GLU A 69 11.39 -2.86 17.24
C GLU A 69 12.88 -2.59 17.01
N ASN A 70 13.29 -1.34 17.19
CA ASN A 70 14.69 -0.89 17.08
C ASN A 70 15.36 -0.90 18.46
#